data_AF-A0A1G5GGB5-F1
#
_entry.id   AF-A0A1G5GGB5-F1
#
_cell.length_a   1.000
_cell.length_b   1.000
_cell.length_c   1.000
_cell.angle_alpha   90.00
_cell.angle_beta   90.00
_cell.angle_gamma   90.00
#
_symmetry.space_group_name_H-M   'P 1'
#
loop_
_entity.id
_entity.type
_entity.pdbx_description
1 polymer ?
#
loop_
_entity_poly.entity_id
_entity_poly.type
_entity_poly.pdbx_seq_one_letter_code
_entity_poly.pdbx_strand_id
1 'polypeptide(L)'
;MSRSRSSIEADISRVKAKIREYEGIKEDLYRYRDTLEGYRAYLNDNIITPVDNHDFTGSGDWAGLNEKAAEMQGNTVRSLLATYDGEVVTLIGDIREALTEIQDMIEDLEDELDDLEDELDALDDDDDDDDDEEHWGPPKEDD
;
A
#
# COMPACT_ATOMS: atom_id res chain seq x y z
N MET A 1 21.60 23.10 -19.06
CA MET A 1 21.21 24.22 -18.18
C MET A 1 21.14 23.61 -16.79
N SER A 2 21.97 24.07 -15.86
CA SER A 2 21.89 23.61 -14.47
C SER A 2 20.54 24.00 -13.88
N ARG A 3 19.94 23.13 -13.04
CA ARG A 3 18.73 23.46 -12.29
C ARG A 3 19.09 24.46 -11.20
N SER A 4 18.13 25.29 -10.78
CA SER A 4 18.37 26.16 -9.62
C SER A 4 18.16 25.37 -8.33
N ARG A 5 18.91 25.72 -7.27
CA ARG A 5 18.73 25.20 -5.90
C ARG A 5 17.25 25.17 -5.48
N SER A 6 16.57 26.30 -5.64
CA SER A 6 15.14 26.43 -5.32
C SER A 6 14.23 25.48 -6.12
N SER A 7 14.62 25.10 -7.35
CA SER A 7 13.88 24.10 -8.12
C SER A 7 14.06 22.70 -7.55
N ILE A 8 15.28 22.34 -7.14
CA ILE A 8 15.59 21.02 -6.56
C ILE A 8 14.91 20.86 -5.20
N GLU A 9 14.99 21.88 -4.34
CA GLU A 9 14.28 21.89 -3.04
C GLU A 9 12.75 21.75 -3.19
N ALA A 10 12.18 22.33 -4.25
CA ALA A 10 10.76 22.20 -4.57
C ALA A 10 10.41 20.77 -5.05
N ASP A 11 11.28 20.16 -5.86
CA ASP A 11 11.13 18.77 -6.30
C ASP A 11 11.26 17.79 -5.11
N ILE A 12 12.25 17.97 -4.24
CA ILE A 12 12.41 17.22 -2.97
C ILE A 12 11.14 17.29 -2.13
N SER A 13 10.60 18.51 -1.95
CA SER A 13 9.38 18.72 -1.17
C SER A 13 8.17 18.00 -1.77
N ARG A 14 8.07 17.98 -3.11
CA ARG A 14 7.02 17.25 -3.84
C ARG A 14 7.16 15.75 -3.66
N VAL A 15 8.36 15.20 -3.83
CA VAL A 15 8.65 13.76 -3.68
C VAL A 15 8.32 13.31 -2.25
N LYS A 16 8.83 14.03 -1.23
CA LYS A 16 8.50 13.78 0.20
C LYS A 16 7.01 13.84 0.50
N ALA A 17 6.24 14.68 -0.19
CA ALA A 17 4.78 14.72 -0.02
C ALA A 17 4.10 13.49 -0.63
N LYS A 18 4.60 13.01 -1.77
CA LYS A 18 4.05 11.85 -2.47
C LYS A 18 4.37 10.54 -1.77
N ILE A 19 5.58 10.39 -1.20
CA ILE A 19 5.93 9.26 -0.32
C ILE A 19 4.92 9.17 0.83
N ARG A 20 4.68 10.29 1.55
CA ARG A 20 3.70 10.33 2.66
C ARG A 20 2.29 9.98 2.24
N GLU A 21 1.88 10.39 1.03
CA GLU A 21 0.57 10.00 0.47
C GLU A 21 0.48 8.48 0.28
N TYR A 22 1.49 7.87 -0.34
CA TYR A 22 1.53 6.43 -0.56
C TYR A 22 1.66 5.62 0.73
N GLU A 23 2.44 6.09 1.72
CA GLU A 23 2.49 5.49 3.05
C GLU A 23 1.11 5.48 3.73
N GLY A 24 0.34 6.57 3.60
CA GLY A 24 -1.02 6.65 4.12
C GLY A 24 -1.97 5.66 3.45
N ILE A 25 -1.90 5.53 2.12
CA ILE A 25 -2.70 4.55 1.38
C ILE A 25 -2.31 3.12 1.77
N LYS A 26 -1.01 2.84 1.93
CA LYS A 26 -0.49 1.54 2.38
C LYS A 26 -1.03 1.18 3.77
N GLU A 27 -1.04 2.12 4.72
CA GLU A 27 -1.62 1.91 6.05
C GLU A 27 -3.13 1.58 5.97
N ASP A 28 -3.88 2.34 5.18
CA ASP A 28 -5.31 2.11 4.97
C ASP A 28 -5.58 0.72 4.36
N LEU A 29 -4.79 0.30 3.37
CA LEU A 29 -4.89 -1.02 2.75
C LEU A 29 -4.60 -2.15 3.73
N TYR A 30 -3.57 -2.02 4.58
CA TYR A 30 -3.32 -3.00 5.64
C TYR A 30 -4.52 -3.11 6.59
N ARG A 31 -5.09 -1.98 7.02
CA ARG A 31 -6.27 -1.97 7.88
C ARG A 31 -7.47 -2.66 7.22
N TYR A 32 -7.72 -2.39 5.94
CA TYR A 32 -8.83 -3.01 5.22
C TYR A 32 -8.63 -4.51 5.04
N ARG A 33 -7.42 -4.96 4.69
CA ARG A 33 -7.07 -6.38 4.62
C ARG A 33 -7.35 -7.09 5.94
N ASP A 34 -6.83 -6.56 7.04
CA ASP A 34 -6.96 -7.18 8.36
C ASP A 34 -8.43 -7.23 8.82
N THR A 35 -9.20 -6.19 8.49
CA THR A 35 -10.65 -6.15 8.74
C THR A 35 -11.39 -7.23 7.93
N LEU A 36 -11.06 -7.41 6.65
CA LEU A 36 -11.66 -8.43 5.79
C LEU A 36 -11.28 -9.84 6.25
N GLU A 37 -10.03 -10.07 6.62
CA GLU A 37 -9.57 -11.35 7.18
C GLU A 37 -10.32 -11.68 8.49
N GLY A 38 -10.52 -10.68 9.36
CA GLY A 38 -11.32 -10.82 10.57
C GLY A 38 -12.79 -11.16 10.30
N TYR A 39 -13.44 -10.44 9.38
CA TYR A 39 -14.83 -10.74 9.02
C TYR A 39 -14.97 -12.11 8.36
N ARG A 40 -14.02 -12.49 7.50
CA ARG A 40 -14.00 -13.80 6.87
C ARG A 40 -13.90 -14.92 7.91
N ALA A 41 -12.98 -14.80 8.87
CA ALA A 41 -12.84 -15.77 9.96
C ALA A 41 -14.14 -15.86 10.79
N TYR A 42 -14.73 -14.72 11.16
CA TYR A 42 -16.00 -14.68 11.88
C TYR A 42 -17.13 -15.38 11.12
N LEU A 43 -17.27 -15.10 9.82
CA LEU A 43 -18.30 -15.72 8.98
C LEU A 43 -18.08 -17.23 8.86
N ASN A 44 -16.84 -17.65 8.68
CA ASN A 44 -16.50 -19.06 8.59
C ASN A 44 -16.89 -19.83 9.86
N ASP A 45 -16.57 -19.27 11.03
CA ASP A 45 -16.75 -19.95 12.31
C ASP A 45 -18.20 -19.88 12.83
N ASN A 46 -18.89 -18.76 12.58
CA ASN A 46 -20.21 -18.48 13.16
C ASN A 46 -21.37 -18.71 12.19
N ILE A 47 -21.11 -18.82 10.89
CA ILE A 47 -22.16 -18.98 9.87
C ILE A 47 -21.89 -20.18 8.97
N ILE A 48 -20.78 -20.20 8.24
CA ILE A 48 -20.50 -21.24 7.23
C ILE A 48 -20.41 -22.61 7.89
N THR A 49 -19.51 -22.77 8.87
CA THR A 49 -19.31 -24.05 9.56
C THR A 49 -20.59 -24.55 10.24
N PRO A 50 -21.36 -23.72 10.97
CA PRO A 50 -22.65 -24.13 11.50
C PRO A 50 -23.68 -24.55 10.44
N VAL A 51 -23.80 -23.80 9.32
CA VAL A 51 -24.72 -24.13 8.22
C VAL A 51 -24.33 -25.43 7.52
N ASP A 52 -23.04 -25.66 7.32
CA ASP A 52 -22.53 -26.88 6.70
C ASP A 52 -22.81 -28.12 7.57
N ASN A 53 -22.69 -27.98 8.88
CA ASN A 53 -22.94 -29.05 9.83
C ASN A 53 -24.42 -29.20 10.23
N HIS A 54 -25.31 -28.31 9.79
CA HIS A 54 -26.71 -28.35 10.17
C HIS A 54 -27.47 -29.45 9.43
N ASP A 55 -28.20 -30.26 10.18
CA ASP A 55 -29.14 -31.25 9.64
C ASP A 55 -30.49 -30.60 9.30
N PHE A 56 -30.65 -30.25 8.03
CA PHE A 56 -31.90 -29.69 7.49
C PHE A 56 -33.03 -30.72 7.37
N THR A 57 -32.77 -32.01 7.59
CA THR A 57 -33.76 -33.09 7.45
C THR A 57 -34.56 -33.34 8.74
N GLY A 58 -34.14 -32.71 9.85
CA GLY A 58 -34.72 -32.95 11.17
C GLY A 58 -34.59 -34.41 11.57
N SER A 59 -33.43 -35.04 11.34
CA SER A 59 -33.19 -36.46 11.61
C SER A 59 -34.14 -37.42 10.88
N GLY A 60 -34.61 -37.02 9.69
CA GLY A 60 -35.56 -37.78 8.88
C GLY A 60 -37.03 -37.55 9.20
N ASP A 61 -37.35 -36.69 10.18
CA ASP A 61 -38.74 -36.35 10.54
C ASP A 61 -39.49 -35.66 9.38
N TRP A 62 -38.75 -35.05 8.45
CA TRP A 62 -39.29 -34.30 7.32
C TRP A 62 -39.22 -35.06 6.00
N ALA A 63 -38.97 -36.37 6.06
CA ALA A 63 -38.70 -37.22 4.90
C ALA A 63 -39.68 -37.00 3.73
N GLY A 64 -39.15 -36.89 2.52
CA GLY A 64 -39.93 -36.69 1.30
C GLY A 64 -39.83 -35.29 0.71
N LEU A 65 -40.96 -34.66 0.37
CA LEU A 65 -40.96 -33.37 -0.35
C LEU A 65 -40.39 -32.23 0.49
N ASN A 66 -40.64 -32.23 1.80
CA ASN A 66 -40.17 -31.18 2.71
C ASN A 66 -38.66 -31.29 2.95
N GLU A 67 -38.13 -32.50 3.15
CA GLU A 67 -36.69 -32.78 3.19
C GLU A 67 -35.99 -32.28 1.93
N LYS A 68 -36.48 -32.63 0.73
CA LYS A 68 -35.91 -32.15 -0.54
C LYS A 68 -35.93 -30.63 -0.66
N ALA A 69 -37.02 -29.98 -0.21
CA ALA A 69 -37.12 -28.53 -0.22
C ALA A 69 -36.11 -27.89 0.74
N ALA A 70 -35.96 -28.44 1.95
CA ALA A 70 -35.00 -27.96 2.94
C ALA A 70 -33.55 -28.15 2.47
N GLU A 71 -33.23 -29.29 1.86
CA GLU A 71 -31.92 -29.57 1.28
C GLU A 71 -31.58 -28.61 0.13
N MET A 72 -32.53 -28.34 -0.77
CA MET A 72 -32.33 -27.36 -1.85
C MET A 72 -32.03 -25.97 -1.29
N GLN A 73 -32.78 -25.51 -0.28
CA GLN A 73 -32.53 -24.20 0.35
C GLN A 73 -31.18 -24.18 1.06
N GLY A 74 -30.83 -25.25 1.80
CA GLY A 74 -29.52 -25.40 2.43
C GLY A 74 -28.38 -25.31 1.40
N ASN A 75 -28.51 -25.99 0.27
CA ASN A 75 -27.53 -25.93 -0.82
C ASN A 75 -27.44 -24.54 -1.46
N THR A 76 -28.56 -23.82 -1.61
CA THR A 76 -28.55 -22.42 -2.05
C THR A 76 -27.77 -21.54 -1.08
N VAL A 77 -28.04 -21.65 0.23
CA VAL A 77 -27.31 -20.88 1.25
C VAL A 77 -25.82 -21.19 1.22
N ARG A 78 -25.44 -22.47 1.19
CA ARG A 78 -24.03 -22.89 1.09
C ARG A 78 -23.35 -22.33 -0.15
N SER A 79 -24.02 -22.39 -1.31
CA SER A 79 -23.48 -21.85 -2.55
C SER A 79 -23.26 -20.34 -2.47
N LEU A 80 -24.20 -19.59 -1.89
CA LEU A 80 -24.06 -18.14 -1.73
C LEU A 80 -22.90 -17.78 -0.79
N LEU A 81 -22.78 -18.52 0.32
CA LEU A 81 -21.69 -18.34 1.29
C LEU A 81 -20.33 -18.67 0.66
N ALA A 82 -20.24 -19.72 -0.14
CA ALA A 82 -19.01 -20.09 -0.86
C ALA A 82 -18.61 -19.03 -1.90
N THR A 83 -19.57 -18.46 -2.64
CA THR A 83 -19.30 -17.35 -3.55
C THR A 83 -18.74 -16.14 -2.80
N TYR A 84 -19.38 -15.76 -1.69
CA TYR A 84 -18.93 -14.65 -0.86
C TYR A 84 -17.51 -14.88 -0.30
N ASP A 85 -17.19 -16.08 0.19
CA ASP A 85 -15.83 -16.41 0.64
C ASP A 85 -14.80 -16.24 -0.48
N GLY A 86 -15.13 -16.70 -1.69
CA GLY A 86 -14.28 -16.54 -2.87
C GLY A 86 -14.06 -15.07 -3.26
N GLU A 87 -15.10 -14.24 -3.22
CA GLU A 87 -15.02 -12.81 -3.49
C GLU A 87 -14.11 -12.10 -2.47
N VAL A 88 -14.26 -12.43 -1.18
CA VAL A 88 -13.39 -11.87 -0.12
C VAL A 88 -11.94 -12.31 -0.28
N VAL A 89 -11.69 -13.58 -0.63
CA VAL A 89 -10.33 -14.07 -0.92
C VAL A 89 -9.71 -13.33 -2.09
N THR A 90 -10.49 -13.08 -3.14
CA THR A 90 -10.03 -12.34 -4.32
C THR A 90 -9.65 -10.91 -3.94
N LEU A 91 -10.53 -10.20 -3.22
CA LEU A 91 -10.27 -8.84 -2.77
C LEU A 91 -9.04 -8.75 -1.84
N ILE A 92 -8.85 -9.72 -0.94
CA ILE A 92 -7.63 -9.80 -0.11
C ILE A 92 -6.38 -9.98 -0.99
N GLY A 93 -6.48 -10.78 -2.05
CA GLY A 93 -5.43 -10.95 -3.06
C GLY A 93 -5.10 -9.62 -3.75
N ASP A 94 -6.10 -8.94 -4.28
CA ASP A 94 -5.96 -7.64 -4.96
C ASP A 94 -5.32 -6.59 -4.03
N ILE A 95 -5.72 -6.55 -2.76
CA ILE A 95 -5.10 -5.65 -1.76
C ILE A 95 -3.62 -5.98 -1.55
N ARG A 96 -3.23 -7.26 -1.55
CA ARG A 96 -1.81 -7.65 -1.38
C ARG A 96 -0.98 -7.28 -2.61
N GLU A 97 -1.53 -7.39 -3.80
CA GLU A 97 -0.90 -6.94 -5.04
C GLU A 97 -0.72 -5.41 -5.01
N ALA A 98 -1.78 -4.66 -4.69
CA ALA A 98 -1.72 -3.20 -4.56
C ALA A 98 -0.73 -2.73 -3.48
N LEU A 99 -0.62 -3.44 -2.35
CA LEU A 99 0.39 -3.17 -1.32
C LEU A 99 1.82 -3.36 -1.83
N THR A 100 2.04 -4.33 -2.72
CA THR A 100 3.35 -4.58 -3.35
C THR A 100 3.67 -3.45 -4.33
N GLU A 101 2.73 -3.10 -5.20
CA GLU A 101 2.91 -1.99 -6.16
C GLU A 101 3.17 -0.66 -5.45
N ILE A 102 2.48 -0.39 -4.33
CA ILE A 102 2.71 0.82 -3.54
C ILE A 102 4.09 0.81 -2.88
N GLN A 103 4.57 -0.35 -2.42
CA GLN A 103 5.91 -0.46 -1.88
C GLN A 103 6.96 -0.14 -2.95
N ASP A 104 6.83 -0.72 -4.15
CA ASP A 104 7.73 -0.45 -5.27
C ASP A 104 7.72 1.04 -5.65
N MET A 105 6.53 1.67 -5.71
CA MET A 105 6.42 3.11 -5.98
C MET A 105 7.03 4.01 -4.88
N ILE A 106 7.05 3.55 -3.63
CA ILE A 106 7.72 4.28 -2.55
C ILE A 106 9.24 4.16 -2.72
N GLU A 107 9.74 2.96 -3.00
CA GLU A 107 11.18 2.72 -3.24
C GLU A 107 11.70 3.56 -4.42
N ASP A 108 10.97 3.58 -5.55
CA ASP A 108 11.32 4.43 -6.70
C ASP A 108 11.38 5.93 -6.35
N LEU A 109 10.50 6.40 -5.45
CA LEU A 109 10.48 7.79 -5.01
C LEU A 109 11.57 8.09 -3.96
N GLU A 110 11.97 7.11 -3.16
CA GLU A 110 13.11 7.22 -2.24
C GLU A 110 14.41 7.31 -3.04
N ASP A 111 14.57 6.51 -4.09
CA ASP A 111 15.70 6.63 -5.03
C ASP A 111 15.72 8.00 -5.74
N GLU A 112 14.56 8.50 -6.22
CA GLU A 112 14.47 9.86 -6.80
C GLU A 112 14.83 10.94 -5.77
N LEU A 113 14.48 10.73 -4.50
CA LEU A 113 14.80 11.67 -3.43
C LEU A 113 16.30 11.72 -3.16
N ASP A 114 16.96 10.55 -3.07
CA ASP A 114 18.40 10.46 -2.87
C ASP A 114 19.17 11.13 -4.02
N ASP A 115 18.76 10.88 -5.28
CA ASP A 115 19.36 11.54 -6.46
C ASP A 115 19.22 13.07 -6.40
N LEU A 116 18.08 13.59 -5.92
CA LEU A 116 17.84 15.04 -5.78
C LEU A 116 18.62 15.65 -4.61
N GLU A 117 18.82 14.91 -3.53
CA GLU A 117 19.64 15.35 -2.38
C GLU A 117 21.12 15.38 -2.79
N ASP A 118 21.61 14.39 -3.54
CA ASP A 118 22.95 14.40 -4.14
C ASP A 118 23.15 15.56 -5.15
N GLU A 119 22.15 15.86 -5.99
CA GLU A 119 22.20 17.01 -6.92
C GLU A 119 22.28 18.34 -6.15
N LEU A 120 21.60 18.44 -5.00
CA LEU A 120 21.61 19.63 -4.15
C LEU A 120 22.96 19.82 -3.45
N ASP A 121 23.52 18.75 -2.88
CA ASP A 121 24.81 18.79 -2.18
C ASP A 121 25.95 19.14 -3.16
N ALA A 122 25.91 18.63 -4.39
CA ALA A 122 26.90 18.98 -5.41
C ALA A 122 26.86 20.46 -5.83
N LEU A 123 25.68 21.10 -5.79
CA LEU A 123 25.57 22.55 -6.03
C LEU A 123 26.14 23.38 -4.87
N ASP A 124 26.03 22.86 -3.64
CA ASP A 124 26.57 23.53 -2.45
C ASP A 124 28.10 23.47 -2.42
N ASP A 125 28.69 22.35 -2.85
CA ASP A 125 30.15 22.19 -2.97
C ASP A 125 30.75 23.08 -4.09
N ASP A 126 30.05 23.27 -5.21
CA ASP A 126 30.52 24.13 -6.33
C ASP A 126 30.49 25.64 -6.00
N ASP A 127 29.60 26.09 -5.09
CA ASP A 127 29.49 27.51 -4.70
C ASP A 127 30.57 27.96 -3.68
N ASP A 128 31.23 27.02 -2.97
CA ASP A 128 32.27 27.29 -1.96
C ASP A 128 33.71 27.40 -2.54
N ASP A 129 33.94 26.99 -3.79
CA ASP A 129 35.28 26.96 -4.43
C ASP A 129 35.68 28.28 -5.14
N ASP A 130 34.80 29.28 -5.21
CA ASP A 130 35.02 30.55 -5.94
C ASP A 130 35.59 31.72 -5.09
N ASP A 131 35.89 31.51 -3.80
CA ASP A 131 36.29 32.59 -2.86
C ASP A 131 37.80 32.66 -2.52
N ASP A 132 38.66 31.93 -3.26
CA ASP A 132 40.12 31.81 -3.01
C ASP A 132 41.02 32.36 -4.15
N GLU A 133 40.61 33.38 -4.92
CA GLU A 133 41.55 34.17 -5.73
C GLU A 133 42.21 35.30 -4.90
N GLU A 134 43.33 34.94 -4.27
CA GLU A 134 44.28 35.79 -3.58
C GLU A 134 44.50 37.15 -4.29
N HIS A 135 44.09 38.21 -3.61
CA HIS A 135 44.40 39.59 -3.96
C HIS A 135 45.92 39.86 -3.79
N TRP A 136 46.73 39.46 -4.77
CA TRP A 136 48.13 39.86 -4.89
C TRP A 136 48.22 41.35 -5.31
N GLY A 137 48.05 42.24 -4.33
CA GLY A 137 48.38 43.65 -4.48
C GLY A 137 49.88 43.83 -4.76
N PRO A 138 50.28 44.75 -5.66
CA PRO A 138 51.67 44.90 -6.05
C PRO A 138 52.54 45.34 -4.85
N PRO A 139 53.81 44.90 -4.79
CA PRO A 139 54.71 45.26 -3.71
C PRO A 139 54.96 46.78 -3.75
N LYS A 140 54.81 47.42 -2.58
CA LYS A 140 55.20 48.82 -2.41
C LYS A 140 56.72 48.92 -2.46
N GLU A 141 57.22 49.67 -3.44
CA GLU A 141 58.57 50.21 -3.43
C GLU A 141 58.61 51.35 -2.40
N ASP A 142 59.34 51.17 -1.31
CA ASP A 142 59.72 52.25 -0.40
C ASP A 142 61.22 52.55 -0.60
N ASP A 143 61.51 53.84 -0.75
CA ASP A 143 62.77 54.53 -1.09
C ASP A 143 64.01 54.18 -0.24
#